data_AF-A0A3A9A6T6-F1
#
_entry.id   AF-A0A3A9A6T6-F1
#
_cell.length_a   1.000
_cell.length_b   1.000
_cell.length_c   1.000
_cell.angle_alpha   90.00
_cell.angle_beta   90.00
_cell.angle_gamma   90.00
#
_symmetry.space_group_name_H-M   'P 1'
#
loop_
_entity.id
_entity.type
_entity.pdbx_description
1 polymer ?
#
loop_
_entity_poly.entity_id
_entity_poly.type
_entity_poly.pdbx_seq_one_letter_code
_entity_poly.pdbx_strand_id
1 'polypeptide(L)'
;MSFKAYVEEILQNEVLSVVRQQGYVLETEICTMISEKYNISLYIVRATLGRIYPEMSLLKRRMSNDLKRFYGLDVKGYPIAYFPNK
;
A
#
# COMPACT_ATOMS: atom_id res chain seq x y z
N MET A 1 -8.86 -3.37 -23.18
CA MET A 1 -8.07 -3.22 -21.94
C MET A 1 -7.87 -4.61 -21.35
N SER A 2 -6.64 -5.03 -21.03
CA SER A 2 -6.42 -6.37 -20.44
C SER A 2 -6.80 -6.37 -18.96
N PHE A 3 -7.23 -7.52 -18.44
CA PHE A 3 -7.55 -7.67 -17.01
C PHE A 3 -6.38 -7.21 -16.11
N LYS A 4 -5.14 -7.48 -16.54
CA LYS A 4 -3.92 -7.03 -15.85
C LYS A 4 -3.85 -5.50 -15.74
N ALA A 5 -4.02 -4.78 -16.84
CA ALA A 5 -3.94 -3.31 -16.86
C ALA A 5 -5.06 -2.68 -16.02
N TYR A 6 -6.26 -3.27 -16.09
CA TYR A 6 -7.41 -2.84 -15.27
C TYR A 6 -7.13 -2.98 -13.76
N VAL A 7 -6.57 -4.10 -13.33
CA VAL A 7 -6.20 -4.31 -11.92
C VAL A 7 -5.11 -3.34 -11.50
N GLU A 8 -4.07 -3.14 -12.32
CA GLU A 8 -2.98 -2.19 -12.02
C GLU A 8 -3.50 -0.76 -11.83
N GLU A 9 -4.39 -0.29 -12.70
CA GLU A 9 -4.98 1.04 -12.64
C GLU A 9 -5.79 1.25 -11.34
N ILE A 10 -6.63 0.28 -10.97
CA ILE A 10 -7.41 0.34 -9.72
C ILE A 10 -6.47 0.41 -8.51
N LEU A 11 -5.50 -0.49 -8.44
CA LEU A 11 -4.57 -0.55 -7.32
C LEU A 11 -3.76 0.74 -7.21
N GLN A 12 -3.30 1.30 -8.33
CA GLN A 12 -2.56 2.55 -8.35
C GLN A 12 -3.41 3.71 -7.84
N ASN A 13 -4.67 3.81 -8.28
CA ASN A 13 -5.59 4.87 -7.84
C ASN A 13 -5.88 4.80 -6.34
N GLU A 14 -6.11 3.60 -5.79
CA GLU A 14 -6.32 3.42 -4.35
C GLU A 14 -5.07 3.77 -3.54
N VAL A 15 -3.89 3.31 -3.97
CA VAL A 15 -2.62 3.65 -3.32
C VAL A 15 -2.40 5.17 -3.33
N LEU A 16 -2.58 5.84 -4.47
CA LEU A 16 -2.45 7.30 -4.56
C LEU A 16 -3.45 8.03 -3.66
N SER A 17 -4.69 7.55 -3.59
CA SER A 17 -5.73 8.11 -2.73
C SER A 17 -5.31 8.03 -1.26
N VAL A 18 -4.88 6.86 -0.79
CA VAL A 18 -4.43 6.64 0.59
C VAL A 18 -3.20 7.48 0.91
N VAL A 19 -2.21 7.50 0.02
CA VAL A 19 -1.02 8.34 0.16
C VAL A 19 -1.41 9.82 0.30
N ARG A 20 -2.36 10.33 -0.51
CA ARG A 20 -2.80 11.73 -0.43
C ARG A 20 -3.51 12.05 0.88
N GLN A 21 -4.24 11.09 1.45
CA GLN A 21 -5.00 11.30 2.68
C GLN A 21 -4.14 11.14 3.94
N GLN A 22 -3.25 10.15 3.95
CA GLN A 22 -2.52 9.74 5.16
C GLN A 22 -1.02 10.06 5.11
N GLY A 23 -0.47 10.32 3.92
CA GLY A 23 0.97 10.53 3.71
C GLY A 23 1.80 9.24 3.68
N TYR A 24 1.18 8.07 3.89
CA TYR A 24 1.81 6.75 3.84
C TYR A 24 0.79 5.67 3.50
N VAL A 25 1.26 4.45 3.25
CA VAL A 25 0.42 3.27 3.01
C VAL A 25 0.92 2.11 3.85
N LEU A 26 0.05 1.49 4.65
CA LEU A 26 0.35 0.24 5.34
C LEU A 26 0.03 -0.95 4.42
N GLU A 27 1.04 -1.79 4.15
CA GLU A 27 0.95 -2.88 3.16
C GLU A 27 -0.22 -3.82 3.45
N THR A 28 -0.39 -4.19 4.73
CA THR A 28 -1.43 -5.13 5.13
C THR A 28 -2.82 -4.52 5.00
N GLU A 29 -3.00 -3.28 5.46
CA GLU A 29 -4.30 -2.59 5.41
C GLU A 29 -4.77 -2.36 3.98
N ILE A 30 -3.88 -1.86 3.11
CA ILE A 30 -4.27 -1.61 1.73
C ILE A 30 -4.53 -2.90 0.95
N CYS A 31 -3.79 -3.97 1.23
CA CYS A 31 -4.06 -5.27 0.60
C CYS A 31 -5.45 -5.79 0.98
N THR A 32 -5.78 -5.75 2.27
CA THR A 32 -7.09 -6.20 2.78
C THR A 32 -8.21 -5.35 2.22
N MET A 33 -8.07 -4.02 2.30
CA MET A 33 -9.07 -3.07 1.81
C MET A 33 -9.37 -3.28 0.31
N ILE A 34 -8.34 -3.38 -0.53
CA ILE A 34 -8.52 -3.60 -1.98
C ILE A 34 -9.12 -4.98 -2.26
N SER A 35 -8.68 -6.01 -1.54
CA SER A 35 -9.20 -7.37 -1.70
C SER A 35 -10.69 -7.43 -1.42
N GLU A 36 -11.13 -6.82 -0.33
CA GLU A 36 -12.55 -6.76 0.07
C GLU A 36 -13.37 -5.87 -0.87
N LYS A 37 -12.86 -4.68 -1.21
CA LYS A 37 -13.59 -3.70 -2.02
C LYS A 37 -13.83 -4.16 -3.46
N TYR A 38 -12.86 -4.84 -4.07
CA TYR A 38 -12.91 -5.24 -5.48
C TYR A 38 -13.10 -6.75 -5.69
N ASN A 39 -13.22 -7.52 -4.60
CA ASN A 39 -13.29 -8.98 -4.62
C ASN A 39 -12.11 -9.62 -5.41
N ILE A 40 -10.91 -9.08 -5.23
CA ILE A 40 -9.68 -9.56 -5.86
C ILE A 40 -8.90 -10.37 -4.81
N SER A 41 -8.38 -11.55 -5.18
CA SER A 41 -7.57 -12.36 -4.28
C SER A 41 -6.35 -11.60 -3.74
N LEU A 42 -6.11 -11.69 -2.44
CA LEU A 42 -4.94 -11.11 -1.75
C LEU A 42 -3.61 -11.45 -2.44
N TYR A 43 -3.50 -12.65 -3.02
CA TYR A 43 -2.31 -13.07 -3.76
C TYR A 43 -2.06 -12.17 -4.99
N ILE A 44 -3.11 -11.88 -5.76
CA ILE A 44 -3.05 -11.01 -6.94
C ILE A 44 -2.77 -9.57 -6.52
N VAL A 45 -3.42 -9.09 -5.45
CA VAL A 45 -3.24 -7.73 -4.93
C VAL A 45 -1.79 -7.51 -4.50
N ARG A 46 -1.24 -8.40 -3.65
CA ARG A 46 0.16 -8.31 -3.17
C ARG A 46 1.17 -8.35 -4.32
N ALA A 47 1.00 -9.29 -5.24
CA ALA A 47 1.90 -9.42 -6.39
C ALA A 47 1.85 -8.19 -7.31
N THR A 48 0.68 -7.54 -7.43
CA THR A 48 0.54 -6.36 -8.28
C THR A 48 1.05 -5.10 -7.58
N LEU A 49 0.74 -4.90 -6.30
CA LEU A 49 1.26 -3.80 -5.48
C LEU A 49 2.80 -3.82 -5.45
N GLY A 50 3.40 -5.00 -5.27
CA GLY A 50 4.86 -5.13 -5.27
C GLY A 50 5.54 -4.71 -6.58
N ARG A 51 4.81 -4.75 -7.71
CA ARG A 51 5.29 -4.30 -9.01
C ARG A 51 5.12 -2.79 -9.21
N ILE A 52 4.00 -2.21 -8.76
CA ILE A 52 3.70 -0.79 -8.99
C ILE A 52 4.34 0.14 -7.95
N TYR A 53 4.60 -0.31 -6.72
CA TYR A 53 5.21 0.56 -5.69
C TYR A 53 6.53 1.24 -6.11
N PRO A 54 7.48 0.55 -6.77
CA PRO A 54 8.67 1.21 -7.32
C PRO A 54 8.36 2.29 -8.35
N GLU A 55 7.37 2.06 -9.23
CA GLU A 55 6.95 3.00 -10.27
C GLU A 55 6.31 4.26 -9.65
N MET A 56 5.67 4.11 -8.50
CA MET A 56 5.03 5.19 -7.74
C MET A 56 6.00 5.97 -6.85
N SER A 57 7.31 5.71 -6.94
CA SER A 57 8.33 6.34 -6.08
C SER A 57 8.02 6.18 -4.59
N LEU A 58 7.55 4.99 -4.17
CA LEU A 58 7.24 4.69 -2.78
C LEU A 58 8.36 3.93 -2.09
N LEU A 59 8.88 4.46 -0.99
CA LEU A 59 9.92 3.86 -0.17
C LEU A 59 9.31 2.86 0.83
N LYS A 60 9.71 1.59 0.68
CA LYS A 60 9.38 0.53 1.63
C LYS A 60 10.17 0.69 2.93
N ARG A 61 9.47 0.69 4.07
CA ARG A 61 10.04 0.73 5.41
C ARG A 61 9.35 -0.28 6.31
N ARG A 62 10.11 -0.97 7.17
CA ARG A 62 9.55 -1.72 8.30
C ARG A 62 9.47 -0.78 9.50
N MET A 63 8.28 -0.64 10.07
CA MET A 63 7.99 0.33 11.13
C MET A 63 8.43 -0.22 12.49
N SER A 64 9.59 0.23 12.98
CA SER A 64 10.00 0.05 14.38
C SER A 64 9.04 0.77 15.34
N ASN A 65 9.10 0.46 16.63
CA ASN A 65 8.29 1.18 17.62
C ASN A 65 8.58 2.69 17.63
N ASP A 66 9.84 3.09 17.42
CA ASP A 66 10.22 4.50 17.37
C ASP A 66 9.67 5.19 16.12
N LEU A 67 9.72 4.53 14.96
CA LEU A 67 9.12 5.06 13.74
C LEU A 67 7.59 5.16 13.88
N LYS A 68 6.93 4.15 14.46
CA LYS A 68 5.49 4.23 14.73
C LYS A 68 5.14 5.42 15.63
N ARG A 69 5.92 5.68 16.69
CA ARG A 69 5.73 6.85 17.56
C ARG A 69 5.93 8.15 16.81
N PHE A 70 6.99 8.27 16.00
CA PHE A 70 7.26 9.46 15.21
C PHE A 70 6.13 9.80 14.23
N TYR A 71 5.54 8.79 13.60
CA TYR A 71 4.43 8.95 12.64
C TYR A 71 3.04 8.83 13.27
N GLY A 72 2.92 8.69 14.59
CA GLY A 72 1.61 8.56 15.28
C GLY A 72 0.82 7.30 14.93
N LEU A 73 1.49 6.20 14.58
CA LEU A 73 0.85 4.94 14.18
C LEU A 73 0.53 4.04 15.38
N ASP A 74 -0.76 3.80 15.63
CA ASP A 74 -1.21 2.83 16.63
C ASP A 74 -1.43 1.44 16.01
N VAL A 75 -0.35 0.83 15.54
CA VAL A 75 -0.39 -0.48 14.88
C VAL A 75 0.51 -1.48 15.62
N LYS A 76 -0.01 -2.67 15.91
CA LYS A 76 0.74 -3.73 16.60
C LYS A 76 1.83 -4.32 15.70
N GLY A 77 2.90 -4.81 16.31
CA GLY A 77 4.01 -5.46 15.61
C GLY A 77 4.89 -4.49 14.81
N TYR A 78 5.55 -5.00 13.78
CA TYR A 78 6.48 -4.24 12.91
C TYR A 78 5.96 -4.20 11.47
N PRO A 79 4.88 -3.45 11.20
CA PRO A 79 4.23 -3.45 9.90
C PRO A 79 5.15 -2.89 8.82
N ILE A 80 4.86 -3.26 7.59
CA ILE A 80 5.51 -2.69 6.41
C ILE A 80 4.67 -1.49 5.97
N ALA A 81 5.32 -0.34 5.87
CA ALA A 81 4.75 0.90 5.37
C ALA A 81 5.51 1.37 4.12
N TYR A 82 4.79 2.05 3.25
CA TYR A 82 5.30 2.68 2.04
C TYR A 82 5.07 4.18 2.14
N PHE A 83 6.13 4.97 1.92
CA PHE A 83 6.10 6.42 2.03
C PHE A 83 6.46 7.06 0.69
N PRO A 84 5.88 8.21 0.32
CA PRO A 84 6.36 9.01 -0.80
C PRO A 84 7.85 9.29 -0.66
N ASN A 85 8.63 8.92 -1.67
CA ASN A 85 9.97 9.45 -1.83
C ASN A 85 9.80 10.93 -2.20
N LYS A 86 10.20 11.84 -1.30
CA LYS A 86 10.16 13.28 -1.55
C LYS A 86 10.96 13.66 -2.78
#